data_AF-A0A918P538-F1
#
_entry.id   AF-A0A918P538-F1
#
_cell.length_a   1.000
_cell.length_b   1.000
_cell.length_c   1.000
_cell.angle_alpha   90.00
_cell.angle_beta   90.00
_cell.angle_gamma   90.00
#
_symmetry.space_group_name_H-M   'P 1'
#
loop_
_entity.id
_entity.type
_entity.pdbx_description
1 polymer ?
#
loop_
_entity_poly.entity_id
_entity_poly.type
_entity_poly.pdbx_seq_one_letter_code
_entity_poly.pdbx_strand_id
1 'polypeptide(L)'
;MAASPASAPSAQVQLTLHQSLERVHRHNVSPDRPQPVRGPIPPLARFNSLLYRVANGEVYTSPARKGQAVAVYGLSHAQVQLGRFMMNRLDMSNIASIAVYNHQLGIVHYSRADSQDGESPRSLIQAFSGHISAAASGELASRVAQPTAPILKAWVAYLGANHQRLDPFARLHSLLAAVPPADRPGVVTSFVLKNTSGDCHTESLVNRLLDLVGPLGCNNAGDVNAILDSLNLTPHEMLDLSELFIKHFFRNSSKLGLEFFAKQGAEIVFAWNDASPGKMDMESIRQKPWQENLRRFQTGHEPITYSEIRSVQRHPELFDGKVSRAYFDRDGLELADALGSDDWVKLANPTQCDESVMPGSANT
;
A
#
# COMPACT_ATOMS: atom_id res chain seq x y z
N MET A 1 -30.95 -35.54 27.56
CA MET A 1 -30.92 -34.45 26.57
C MET A 1 -29.47 -34.21 26.20
N ALA A 2 -29.06 -34.66 25.02
CA ALA A 2 -27.69 -34.56 24.54
C ALA A 2 -27.46 -33.16 23.94
N ALA A 3 -26.37 -32.50 24.33
CA ALA A 3 -25.95 -31.22 23.79
C ALA A 3 -25.34 -31.42 22.39
N SER A 4 -25.81 -30.65 21.41
CA SER A 4 -25.20 -30.57 20.07
C SER A 4 -23.82 -29.93 20.15
N PRO A 5 -22.79 -30.50 19.50
CA PRO A 5 -21.50 -29.85 19.40
C PRO A 5 -21.56 -28.68 18.40
N ALA A 6 -20.96 -27.57 18.80
CA ALA A 6 -20.77 -26.38 17.99
C ALA A 6 -20.03 -26.73 16.68
N SER A 7 -20.59 -26.30 15.57
CA SER A 7 -20.01 -26.38 14.23
C SER A 7 -18.68 -25.62 14.17
N ALA A 8 -17.63 -26.30 13.72
CA ALA A 8 -16.33 -25.70 13.42
C ALA A 8 -16.45 -24.60 12.35
N PRO A 9 -15.65 -23.52 12.42
CA PRO A 9 -15.65 -22.49 11.38
C PRO A 9 -15.11 -23.09 10.07
N SER A 10 -15.89 -22.90 9.00
CA SER A 10 -15.55 -23.28 7.63
C SER A 10 -14.21 -22.65 7.21
N ALA A 11 -13.27 -23.49 6.78
CA ALA A 11 -12.00 -23.06 6.19
C ALA A 11 -12.26 -22.15 4.97
N GLN A 12 -11.98 -20.86 5.09
CA GLN A 12 -11.93 -19.97 3.93
C GLN A 12 -10.81 -20.43 3.01
N VAL A 13 -11.14 -20.63 1.73
CA VAL A 13 -10.17 -20.95 0.68
C VAL A 13 -9.23 -19.74 0.52
N GLN A 14 -8.01 -19.83 1.03
CA GLN A 14 -6.95 -18.84 0.77
C GLN A 14 -6.59 -18.86 -0.72
N LEU A 15 -6.78 -17.74 -1.41
CA LEU A 15 -6.38 -17.58 -2.80
C LEU A 15 -4.86 -17.36 -2.90
N THR A 16 -4.19 -18.10 -3.78
CA THR A 16 -2.76 -17.94 -4.05
C THR A 16 -2.49 -16.61 -4.79
N LEU A 17 -1.48 -15.86 -4.35
CA LEU A 17 -1.16 -14.51 -4.81
C LEU A 17 -0.24 -14.42 -6.07
N HIS A 18 0.25 -15.54 -6.65
CA HIS A 18 1.28 -15.66 -7.74
C HIS A 18 1.22 -14.58 -8.88
N GLN A 19 2.32 -14.10 -9.51
CA GLN A 19 3.64 -14.67 -9.95
C GLN A 19 4.82 -13.64 -9.83
N SER A 20 6.06 -14.04 -9.46
CA SER A 20 7.23 -14.53 -10.26
C SER A 20 8.12 -13.44 -10.89
N LEU A 21 9.26 -13.14 -10.25
CA LEU A 21 10.52 -12.73 -10.91
C LEU A 21 11.33 -14.02 -11.16
N GLU A 22 11.95 -14.17 -12.31
CA GLU A 22 12.45 -15.45 -12.84
C GLU A 22 13.35 -16.28 -11.90
N ARG A 23 13.20 -17.61 -12.00
CA ARG A 23 14.03 -18.64 -11.33
C ARG A 23 15.42 -18.71 -11.96
N VAL A 24 16.48 -18.87 -11.15
CA VAL A 24 17.42 -20.01 -11.23
C VAL A 24 18.17 -20.18 -9.89
N HIS A 25 17.99 -21.31 -9.19
CA HIS A 25 19.04 -22.28 -8.81
C HIS A 25 18.47 -23.36 -7.89
N ARG A 26 18.64 -24.63 -8.30
CA ARG A 26 18.40 -25.81 -7.47
C ARG A 26 19.63 -26.02 -6.59
N HIS A 27 19.46 -26.02 -5.28
CA HIS A 27 20.38 -26.71 -4.38
C HIS A 27 19.61 -27.78 -3.61
N ASN A 28 20.00 -29.03 -3.85
CA ASN A 28 19.62 -30.15 -2.99
C ASN A 28 20.40 -30.00 -1.67
N VAL A 29 19.76 -29.38 -0.68
CA VAL A 29 20.23 -29.43 0.70
C VAL A 29 19.36 -30.46 1.43
N SER A 30 19.97 -31.56 1.87
CA SER A 30 19.32 -32.49 2.79
C SER A 30 18.97 -31.74 4.07
N PRO A 31 17.72 -31.79 4.55
CA PRO A 31 17.34 -31.08 5.77
C PRO A 31 17.92 -31.80 6.98
N ASP A 32 18.78 -31.10 7.73
CA ASP A 32 19.01 -31.46 9.12
C ASP A 32 17.70 -31.32 9.88
N ARG A 33 17.45 -32.31 10.75
CA ARG A 33 16.13 -32.61 11.30
C ARG A 33 15.49 -31.39 11.97
N PRO A 34 14.28 -30.95 11.58
CA PRO A 34 13.53 -29.96 12.35
C PRO A 34 13.31 -30.51 13.76
N GLN A 35 13.67 -29.73 14.78
CA GLN A 35 13.26 -30.07 16.13
C GLN A 35 11.74 -29.88 16.24
N PRO A 36 11.00 -30.86 16.78
CA PRO A 36 9.57 -30.72 16.96
C PRO A 36 9.29 -29.64 18.00
N VAL A 37 8.59 -28.59 17.58
CA VAL A 37 7.83 -27.76 18.52
C VAL A 37 6.85 -28.70 19.21
N ARG A 38 7.10 -29.01 20.49
CA ARG A 38 6.23 -29.87 21.30
C ARG A 38 4.95 -29.10 21.64
N GLY A 39 3.98 -29.21 20.75
CA GLY A 39 2.62 -28.71 20.93
C GLY A 39 2.01 -28.26 19.59
N PRO A 40 0.68 -28.31 19.43
CA PRO A 40 0.05 -27.65 18.29
C PRO A 40 0.44 -26.16 18.33
N ILE A 41 1.12 -25.69 17.29
CA ILE A 41 1.41 -24.26 17.11
C ILE A 41 0.03 -23.59 17.01
N PRO A 42 -0.32 -22.67 17.93
CA PRO A 42 -1.58 -21.96 17.85
C PRO A 42 -1.73 -21.33 16.46
N PRO A 43 -2.94 -21.22 15.90
CA PRO A 43 -3.18 -20.52 14.65
C PRO A 43 -3.08 -19.00 14.86
N LEU A 44 -1.97 -18.51 15.39
CA LEU A 44 -1.66 -17.10 15.48
C LEU A 44 -0.95 -16.72 14.17
N ALA A 45 -1.70 -16.06 13.31
CA ALA A 45 -1.29 -15.49 12.03
C ALA A 45 -0.25 -14.36 12.26
N ARG A 46 1.02 -14.71 12.41
CA ARG A 46 2.09 -13.71 12.60
C ARG A 46 3.28 -14.08 11.75
N PHE A 47 3.87 -13.11 11.04
CA PHE A 47 5.08 -13.35 10.25
C PHE A 47 6.20 -14.00 11.08
N ASN A 48 6.38 -13.59 12.34
CA ASN A 48 7.37 -14.18 13.24
C ASN A 48 7.13 -15.68 13.48
N SER A 49 5.87 -16.14 13.49
CA SER A 49 5.52 -17.55 13.63
C SER A 49 5.84 -18.38 12.37
N LEU A 50 6.08 -17.70 11.25
CA LEU A 50 6.52 -18.35 10.01
C LEU A 50 8.01 -18.66 10.04
N LEU A 51 8.78 -18.03 10.94
CA LEU A 51 10.23 -18.12 10.99
C LEU A 51 10.72 -19.02 12.13
N TYR A 52 11.78 -19.79 11.85
CA TYR A 52 12.41 -20.70 12.79
C TYR A 52 13.92 -20.49 12.74
N ARG A 53 14.53 -20.41 13.92
CA ARG A 53 15.98 -20.36 14.06
C ARG A 53 16.51 -21.78 14.16
N VAL A 54 17.54 -22.10 13.39
CA VAL A 54 18.29 -23.37 13.48
C VAL A 54 19.56 -23.20 14.33
N ALA A 55 20.20 -24.31 14.68
CA ALA A 55 21.27 -24.35 15.68
C ALA A 55 22.51 -23.48 15.36
N ASN A 56 22.75 -23.15 14.09
CA ASN A 56 23.84 -22.25 13.66
C ASN A 56 23.45 -20.76 13.68
N GLY A 57 22.24 -20.41 14.12
CA GLY A 57 21.74 -19.04 14.16
C GLY A 57 21.01 -18.57 12.90
N GLU A 58 21.01 -19.35 11.81
CA GLU A 58 20.29 -19.03 10.58
C GLU A 58 18.77 -19.07 10.79
N VAL A 59 18.06 -18.32 9.95
CA VAL A 59 16.60 -18.18 10.00
C VAL A 59 15.98 -18.70 8.71
N TYR A 60 15.05 -19.63 8.86
CA TYR A 60 14.30 -20.24 7.76
C TYR A 60 12.80 -20.03 7.97
N THR A 61 12.03 -20.07 6.88
CA THR A 61 10.59 -20.29 7.04
C THR A 61 10.29 -21.75 7.33
N SER A 62 9.22 -22.00 8.09
CA SER A 62 8.68 -23.35 8.20
C SER A 62 8.35 -23.88 6.81
N PRO A 63 8.82 -25.09 6.44
CA PRO A 63 8.44 -25.73 5.18
C PRO A 63 6.92 -25.82 4.99
N ALA A 64 6.15 -25.96 6.08
CA ALA A 64 4.68 -26.00 6.05
C ALA A 64 4.03 -24.64 5.74
N ARG A 65 4.81 -23.56 5.74
CA ARG A 65 4.32 -22.17 5.61
C ARG A 65 4.96 -21.41 4.45
N LYS A 66 5.81 -22.02 3.62
CA LYS A 66 6.40 -21.39 2.41
C LYS A 66 5.37 -20.87 1.40
N GLY A 67 4.17 -21.49 1.39
CA GLY A 67 3.03 -21.08 0.57
C GLY A 67 2.07 -20.10 1.25
N GLN A 68 2.33 -19.69 2.49
CA GLN A 68 1.48 -18.72 3.19
C GLN A 68 1.49 -17.39 2.44
N ALA A 69 0.29 -16.84 2.20
CA ALA A 69 0.13 -15.54 1.56
C ALA A 69 0.67 -14.43 2.48
N VAL A 70 1.57 -13.60 1.95
CA VAL A 70 2.14 -12.45 2.66
C VAL A 70 2.02 -11.20 1.79
N ALA A 71 1.43 -10.15 2.36
CA ALA A 71 1.36 -8.82 1.78
C ALA A 71 2.41 -7.92 2.43
N VAL A 72 3.26 -7.29 1.61
CA VAL A 72 4.36 -6.44 2.08
C VAL A 72 3.97 -4.97 1.91
N TYR A 73 4.12 -4.20 2.98
CA TYR A 73 3.86 -2.77 3.05
C TYR A 73 5.07 -2.02 3.62
N GLY A 74 5.14 -0.70 3.44
CA GLY A 74 6.28 0.10 3.90
C GLY A 74 6.65 1.20 2.90
N LEU A 75 7.74 1.91 3.18
CA LEU A 75 8.37 2.79 2.19
C LEU A 75 8.92 1.95 1.04
N SER A 76 8.88 2.46 -0.19
CA SER A 76 9.15 1.68 -1.41
C SER A 76 10.46 0.90 -1.36
N HIS A 77 11.57 1.53 -0.94
CA HIS A 77 12.87 0.85 -0.84
C HIS A 77 12.85 -0.30 0.18
N ALA A 78 12.39 -0.04 1.40
CA ALA A 78 12.32 -1.03 2.48
C ALA A 78 11.33 -2.17 2.16
N GLN A 79 10.23 -1.85 1.47
CA GLN A 79 9.26 -2.83 0.98
C GLN A 79 9.89 -3.79 -0.04
N VAL A 80 10.66 -3.26 -1.00
CA VAL A 80 11.38 -4.08 -2.00
C VAL A 80 12.44 -4.94 -1.31
N GLN A 81 13.21 -4.39 -0.37
CA GLN A 81 14.20 -5.12 0.41
C GLN A 81 13.56 -6.28 1.17
N LEU A 82 12.43 -6.04 1.85
CA LEU A 82 11.68 -7.05 2.58
C LEU A 82 11.17 -8.17 1.66
N GLY A 83 10.58 -7.79 0.52
CA GLY A 83 10.10 -8.76 -0.47
C GLY A 83 11.23 -9.65 -0.99
N ARG A 84 12.39 -9.07 -1.32
CA ARG A 84 13.58 -9.81 -1.77
C ARG A 84 14.11 -10.74 -0.69
N PHE A 85 14.17 -10.30 0.55
CA PHE A 85 14.57 -11.15 1.68
C PHE A 85 13.64 -12.36 1.80
N MET A 86 12.32 -12.15 1.79
CA MET A 86 11.36 -13.24 1.90
C MET A 86 11.42 -14.22 0.71
N MET A 87 11.61 -13.74 -0.51
CA MET A 87 11.74 -14.62 -1.68
C MET A 87 13.06 -15.40 -1.68
N ASN A 88 14.18 -14.69 -1.52
CA ASN A 88 15.50 -15.25 -1.80
C ASN A 88 16.13 -15.96 -0.61
N ARG A 89 15.83 -15.52 0.62
CA ARG A 89 16.39 -16.10 1.85
C ARG A 89 15.42 -17.05 2.53
N LEU A 90 14.13 -16.72 2.48
CA LEU A 90 13.10 -17.53 3.12
C LEU A 90 12.38 -18.48 2.16
N ASP A 91 12.69 -18.45 0.85
CA ASP A 91 12.06 -19.32 -0.16
C ASP A 91 10.51 -19.28 -0.12
N MET A 92 9.97 -18.09 0.19
CA MET A 92 8.54 -17.84 0.16
C MET A 92 8.13 -17.46 -1.27
N SER A 93 7.07 -18.09 -1.77
CA SER A 93 6.63 -17.93 -3.16
C SER A 93 5.29 -17.20 -3.31
N ASN A 94 4.60 -16.94 -2.20
CA ASN A 94 3.27 -16.35 -2.15
C ASN A 94 3.29 -14.94 -1.52
N ILE A 95 4.12 -14.07 -2.08
CA ILE A 95 4.32 -12.69 -1.60
C ILE A 95 3.77 -11.71 -2.63
N ALA A 96 3.06 -10.68 -2.17
CA ALA A 96 2.60 -9.60 -3.04
C ALA A 96 2.71 -8.23 -2.37
N SER A 97 2.62 -7.19 -3.20
CA SER A 97 2.30 -5.85 -2.75
C SER A 97 1.20 -5.27 -3.63
N ILE A 98 0.50 -4.26 -3.10
CA ILE A 98 -0.52 -3.56 -3.86
C ILE A 98 0.06 -2.82 -5.07
N ALA A 99 1.33 -2.40 -4.98
CA ALA A 99 2.04 -1.78 -6.09
C ALA A 99 2.23 -2.75 -7.27
N VAL A 100 2.54 -4.03 -7.00
CA VAL A 100 2.65 -5.07 -8.05
C VAL A 100 1.30 -5.26 -8.75
N TYR A 101 0.20 -5.36 -7.98
CA TYR A 101 -1.12 -5.52 -8.58
C TYR A 101 -1.56 -4.29 -9.37
N ASN A 102 -1.31 -3.07 -8.88
CA ASN A 102 -1.60 -1.85 -9.63
C ASN A 102 -0.78 -1.76 -10.92
N HIS A 103 0.51 -2.10 -10.87
CA HIS A 103 1.38 -2.14 -12.05
C HIS A 103 0.87 -3.14 -13.10
N GLN A 104 0.40 -4.33 -12.68
CA GLN A 104 -0.22 -5.31 -13.58
C GLN A 104 -1.51 -4.82 -14.24
N LEU A 105 -2.17 -3.80 -13.69
CA LEU A 105 -3.32 -3.11 -14.28
C LEU A 105 -2.91 -1.90 -15.16
N GLY A 106 -1.61 -1.67 -15.34
CA GLY A 106 -1.07 -0.49 -16.02
C GLY A 106 -1.25 0.81 -15.23
N ILE A 107 -1.39 0.72 -13.90
CA ILE A 107 -1.55 1.89 -13.02
C ILE A 107 -0.19 2.18 -12.38
N VAL A 108 0.51 3.18 -12.92
CA VAL A 108 1.86 3.57 -12.51
C VAL A 108 1.80 4.82 -11.65
N HIS A 109 2.66 4.90 -10.63
CA HIS A 109 2.75 6.07 -9.76
C HIS A 109 3.66 7.12 -10.39
N TYR A 110 3.24 8.38 -10.35
CA TYR A 110 4.01 9.51 -10.87
C TYR A 110 4.39 10.50 -9.76
N SER A 111 5.57 11.07 -9.88
CA SER A 111 6.09 12.17 -9.07
C SER A 111 5.93 13.50 -9.81
N ARG A 112 6.11 14.63 -9.08
CA ARG A 112 6.18 15.94 -9.72
C ARG A 112 7.38 16.08 -10.66
N ALA A 113 8.49 15.41 -10.37
CA ALA A 113 9.70 15.45 -11.20
C ALA A 113 9.46 14.80 -12.57
N ASP A 114 8.64 13.74 -12.62
CA ASP A 114 8.33 13.03 -13.88
C ASP A 114 7.58 13.92 -14.87
N SER A 115 6.86 14.93 -14.39
CA SER A 115 6.22 15.94 -15.26
C SER A 115 7.22 16.87 -15.94
N GLN A 116 8.43 16.99 -15.39
CA GLN A 116 9.55 17.70 -16.02
C GLN A 116 10.27 16.81 -17.04
N ASP A 117 10.18 15.49 -16.89
CA ASP A 117 10.84 14.47 -17.74
C ASP A 117 9.98 13.98 -18.92
N GLY A 118 8.80 14.59 -19.14
CA GLY A 118 8.05 14.47 -20.39
C GLY A 118 6.58 14.05 -20.27
N GLU A 119 6.11 13.68 -19.08
CA GLU A 119 4.69 13.35 -18.88
C GLU A 119 3.86 14.62 -18.62
N SER A 120 2.89 14.89 -19.49
CA SER A 120 2.05 16.09 -19.33
C SER A 120 1.16 15.96 -18.08
N PRO A 121 1.11 16.95 -17.18
CA PRO A 121 0.14 16.96 -16.07
C PRO A 121 -1.32 16.72 -16.53
N ARG A 122 -1.65 17.13 -17.75
CA ARG A 122 -2.95 16.85 -18.38
C ARG A 122 -3.16 15.36 -18.67
N SER A 123 -2.17 14.69 -19.28
CA SER A 123 -2.27 13.25 -19.57
C SER A 123 -2.40 12.43 -18.28
N LEU A 124 -1.78 12.88 -17.20
CA LEU A 124 -1.90 12.26 -15.88
C LEU A 124 -3.32 12.37 -15.32
N ILE A 125 -3.96 13.55 -15.38
CA ILE A 125 -5.37 13.71 -14.95
C ILE A 125 -6.29 12.79 -15.78
N GLN A 126 -6.10 12.79 -17.10
CA GLN A 126 -6.86 11.93 -18.03
C GLN A 126 -6.66 10.45 -17.72
N ALA A 127 -5.42 10.01 -17.48
CA ALA A 127 -5.09 8.63 -17.16
C ALA A 127 -5.76 8.18 -15.86
N PHE A 128 -5.66 8.97 -14.77
CA PHE A 128 -6.24 8.62 -13.48
C PHE A 128 -7.77 8.70 -13.48
N SER A 129 -8.36 9.66 -14.18
CA SER A 129 -9.81 9.69 -14.44
C SER A 129 -10.26 8.44 -15.21
N GLY A 130 -9.50 8.01 -16.21
CA GLY A 130 -9.72 6.77 -16.96
C GLY A 130 -9.57 5.52 -16.10
N HIS A 131 -8.60 5.45 -15.19
CA HIS A 131 -8.44 4.33 -14.25
C HIS A 131 -9.63 4.22 -13.28
N ILE A 132 -10.10 5.34 -12.74
CA ILE A 132 -11.27 5.39 -11.85
C ILE A 132 -12.53 4.96 -12.60
N SER A 133 -12.74 5.48 -13.80
CA SER A 133 -13.89 5.14 -14.64
C SER A 133 -13.88 3.67 -15.03
N ALA A 134 -12.72 3.14 -15.45
CA ALA A 134 -12.55 1.73 -15.77
C ALA A 134 -12.75 0.81 -14.54
N ALA A 135 -12.47 1.30 -13.32
CA ALA A 135 -12.80 0.56 -12.11
C ALA A 135 -14.32 0.49 -11.94
N ALA A 136 -15.01 1.63 -12.08
CA ALA A 136 -16.46 1.72 -11.93
C ALA A 136 -17.23 0.87 -12.96
N SER A 137 -16.77 0.80 -14.21
CA SER A 137 -17.35 0.00 -15.28
C SER A 137 -16.93 -1.48 -15.27
N GLY A 138 -15.95 -1.87 -14.44
CA GLY A 138 -15.37 -3.22 -14.44
C GLY A 138 -14.38 -3.49 -15.59
N GLU A 139 -14.05 -2.48 -16.39
CA GLU A 139 -13.19 -2.60 -17.57
C GLU A 139 -11.69 -2.69 -17.24
N LEU A 140 -11.28 -2.47 -15.98
CA LEU A 140 -9.88 -2.69 -15.55
C LEU A 140 -9.38 -4.10 -15.87
N ALA A 141 -10.26 -5.11 -15.88
CA ALA A 141 -9.88 -6.49 -16.18
C ALA A 141 -9.37 -6.67 -17.62
N SER A 142 -9.82 -5.82 -18.55
CA SER A 142 -9.39 -5.88 -19.96
C SER A 142 -7.94 -5.44 -20.17
N ARG A 143 -7.35 -4.74 -19.19
CA ARG A 143 -5.97 -4.24 -19.22
C ARG A 143 -4.93 -5.31 -18.85
N VAL A 144 -5.38 -6.48 -18.41
CA VAL A 144 -4.49 -7.53 -17.91
C VAL A 144 -4.28 -8.60 -18.98
N ALA A 145 -3.03 -9.05 -19.10
CA ALA A 145 -2.68 -10.19 -19.94
C ALA A 145 -3.53 -11.43 -19.60
N GLN A 146 -3.91 -12.18 -20.63
CA GLN A 146 -4.68 -13.42 -20.50
C GLN A 146 -3.76 -14.65 -20.51
N PRO A 147 -4.02 -15.65 -19.66
CA PRO A 147 -5.10 -15.73 -18.67
C PRO A 147 -4.81 -14.92 -17.40
N THR A 148 -5.76 -14.09 -16.97
CA THR A 148 -5.61 -13.30 -15.73
C THR A 148 -5.71 -14.19 -14.48
N ALA A 149 -4.75 -14.05 -13.56
CA ALA A 149 -4.75 -14.76 -12.28
C ALA A 149 -6.04 -14.48 -11.46
N PRO A 150 -6.63 -15.48 -10.78
CA PRO A 150 -7.88 -15.31 -10.03
C PRO A 150 -7.81 -14.19 -8.97
N ILE A 151 -6.68 -14.06 -8.28
CA ILE A 151 -6.49 -13.02 -7.27
C ILE A 151 -6.52 -11.61 -7.87
N LEU A 152 -5.98 -11.44 -9.08
CA LEU A 152 -5.98 -10.16 -9.77
C LEU A 152 -7.39 -9.81 -10.28
N LYS A 153 -8.18 -10.80 -10.72
CA LYS A 153 -9.62 -10.60 -10.99
C LYS A 153 -10.38 -10.16 -9.75
N ALA A 154 -10.10 -10.80 -8.60
CA ALA A 154 -10.71 -10.43 -7.33
C ALA A 154 -10.31 -9.02 -6.90
N TRP A 155 -9.06 -8.61 -7.13
CA TRP A 155 -8.59 -7.25 -6.87
C TRP A 155 -9.31 -6.22 -7.76
N VAL A 156 -9.44 -6.49 -9.07
CA VAL A 156 -10.19 -5.62 -9.98
C VAL A 156 -11.65 -5.45 -9.54
N ALA A 157 -12.32 -6.54 -9.19
CA ALA A 157 -13.69 -6.48 -8.68
C ALA A 157 -13.76 -5.68 -7.36
N TYR A 158 -12.77 -5.82 -6.48
CA TYR A 158 -12.70 -5.07 -5.24
C TYR A 158 -12.50 -3.57 -5.45
N LEU A 159 -11.65 -3.19 -6.42
CA LEU A 159 -11.49 -1.80 -6.85
C LEU A 159 -12.79 -1.24 -7.43
N GLY A 160 -13.50 -1.99 -8.27
CA GLY A 160 -14.78 -1.56 -8.83
C GLY A 160 -15.85 -1.34 -7.77
N ALA A 161 -15.97 -2.23 -6.79
CA ALA A 161 -16.89 -2.06 -5.66
C ALA A 161 -16.54 -0.85 -4.78
N ASN A 162 -15.31 -0.35 -4.84
CA ASN A 162 -14.81 0.75 -4.01
C ASN A 162 -14.37 1.97 -4.84
N HIS A 163 -14.76 2.08 -6.12
CA HIS A 163 -14.23 3.10 -7.04
C HIS A 163 -14.42 4.53 -6.52
N GLN A 164 -15.53 4.81 -5.83
CA GLN A 164 -15.79 6.13 -5.21
C GLN A 164 -14.73 6.54 -4.18
N ARG A 165 -14.03 5.58 -3.54
CA ARG A 165 -12.92 5.87 -2.61
C ARG A 165 -11.63 6.24 -3.35
N LEU A 166 -11.51 5.89 -4.63
CA LEU A 166 -10.36 6.22 -5.49
C LEU A 166 -10.51 7.60 -6.12
N ASP A 167 -11.75 8.09 -6.22
CA ASP A 167 -12.09 9.36 -6.85
C ASP A 167 -11.94 10.54 -5.87
N PRO A 168 -11.03 11.48 -6.13
CA PRO A 168 -10.83 12.64 -5.27
C PRO A 168 -12.05 13.56 -5.20
N PHE A 169 -12.83 13.70 -6.28
CA PHE A 169 -14.01 14.57 -6.34
C PHE A 169 -15.22 13.93 -5.69
N ALA A 170 -15.43 12.61 -5.87
CA ALA A 170 -16.47 11.91 -5.14
C ALA A 170 -16.22 11.99 -3.61
N ARG A 171 -14.96 11.83 -3.19
CA ARG A 171 -14.59 11.99 -1.78
C ARG A 171 -14.75 13.43 -1.30
N LEU A 172 -14.32 14.41 -2.09
CA LEU A 172 -14.42 15.82 -1.73
C LEU A 172 -15.89 16.24 -1.58
N HIS A 173 -16.75 15.86 -2.53
CA HIS A 173 -18.19 16.11 -2.48
C HIS A 173 -18.81 15.52 -1.20
N SER A 174 -18.48 14.27 -0.85
CA SER A 174 -18.93 13.65 0.40
C SER A 174 -18.48 14.41 1.66
N LEU A 175 -17.25 14.96 1.66
CA LEU A 175 -16.75 15.77 2.78
C LEU A 175 -17.48 17.12 2.87
N LEU A 176 -17.73 17.78 1.74
CA LEU A 176 -18.37 19.10 1.69
C LEU A 176 -19.87 19.04 1.98
N ALA A 177 -20.52 17.92 1.69
CA ALA A 177 -21.92 17.68 2.06
C ALA A 177 -22.13 17.57 3.58
N ALA A 178 -21.07 17.27 4.35
CA ALA A 178 -21.13 17.10 5.79
C ALA A 178 -20.90 18.41 6.58
N VAL A 179 -20.63 19.53 5.91
CA VAL A 179 -20.28 20.80 6.55
C VAL A 179 -21.02 22.00 5.93
N PRO A 180 -21.30 23.06 6.70
CA PRO A 180 -21.91 24.27 6.16
C PRO A 180 -20.96 25.01 5.20
N PRO A 181 -21.48 25.87 4.29
CA PRO A 181 -20.66 26.59 3.31
C PRO A 181 -19.47 27.37 3.88
N ALA A 182 -19.61 27.97 5.07
CA ALA A 182 -18.56 28.74 5.73
C ALA A 182 -17.32 27.91 6.10
N ASP A 183 -17.49 26.61 6.37
CA ASP A 183 -16.40 25.71 6.80
C ASP A 183 -15.73 24.97 5.63
N ARG A 184 -16.32 25.05 4.42
CA ARG A 184 -15.83 24.36 3.22
C ARG A 184 -14.38 24.69 2.88
N PRO A 185 -13.92 25.97 2.90
CA PRO A 185 -12.53 26.28 2.59
C PRO A 185 -11.53 25.55 3.49
N GLY A 186 -11.84 25.41 4.79
CA GLY A 186 -11.02 24.66 5.74
C GLY A 186 -10.95 23.16 5.39
N VAL A 187 -12.09 22.56 5.07
CA VAL A 187 -12.16 21.15 4.64
C VAL A 187 -11.39 20.91 3.34
N VAL A 188 -11.52 21.78 2.35
CA VAL A 188 -10.77 21.69 1.09
C VAL A 188 -9.26 21.88 1.36
N THR A 189 -8.89 22.81 2.24
CA THR A 189 -7.49 23.02 2.64
C THR A 189 -6.88 21.76 3.24
N SER A 190 -7.53 21.17 4.25
CA SER A 190 -7.07 19.89 4.83
C SER A 190 -7.02 18.76 3.80
N PHE A 191 -7.94 18.76 2.82
CA PHE A 191 -7.95 17.78 1.74
C PHE A 191 -6.76 17.96 0.80
N VAL A 192 -6.42 19.19 0.42
CA VAL A 192 -5.24 19.52 -0.40
C VAL A 192 -3.96 19.15 0.34
N LEU A 193 -3.77 19.66 1.56
CA LEU A 193 -2.57 19.41 2.37
C LEU A 193 -2.27 17.92 2.59
N LYS A 194 -3.33 17.10 2.66
CA LYS A 194 -3.22 15.65 2.80
C LYS A 194 -2.81 14.95 1.50
N ASN A 195 -3.14 15.50 0.34
CA ASN A 195 -2.99 14.80 -0.94
C ASN A 195 -2.01 15.49 -1.91
N THR A 196 -1.25 16.50 -1.48
CA THR A 196 -0.21 17.14 -2.31
C THR A 196 1.09 17.30 -1.53
N SER A 197 2.20 17.54 -2.24
CA SER A 197 3.50 17.85 -1.62
C SER A 197 3.58 19.29 -1.11
N GLY A 198 4.70 19.58 -0.43
CA GLY A 198 5.08 20.93 -0.01
C GLY A 198 5.08 22.00 -1.10
N ASP A 199 5.42 21.61 -2.32
CA ASP A 199 5.57 22.51 -3.47
C ASP A 199 4.22 22.94 -4.08
N CYS A 200 3.10 22.50 -3.52
CA CYS A 200 1.76 22.83 -3.98
C CYS A 200 1.35 24.26 -3.58
N HIS A 201 0.82 25.02 -4.54
CA HIS A 201 0.19 26.31 -4.33
C HIS A 201 -1.19 26.11 -3.70
N THR A 202 -1.17 25.86 -2.38
CA THR A 202 -2.32 25.35 -1.63
C THR A 202 -3.55 26.25 -1.77
N GLU A 203 -3.39 27.57 -1.63
CA GLU A 203 -4.51 28.52 -1.77
C GLU A 203 -5.12 28.52 -3.19
N SER A 204 -4.26 28.51 -4.21
CA SER A 204 -4.68 28.46 -5.62
C SER A 204 -5.48 27.19 -5.91
N LEU A 205 -4.96 26.03 -5.50
CA LEU A 205 -5.65 24.75 -5.68
C LEU A 205 -6.95 24.68 -4.88
N VAL A 206 -6.99 25.22 -3.65
CA VAL A 206 -8.21 25.25 -2.82
C VAL A 206 -9.32 26.04 -3.52
N ASN A 207 -9.01 27.24 -4.02
CA ASN A 207 -9.98 28.05 -4.77
C ASN A 207 -10.45 27.31 -6.02
N ARG A 208 -9.51 26.69 -6.76
CA ARG A 208 -9.84 25.90 -7.94
C ARG A 208 -10.76 24.73 -7.64
N LEU A 209 -10.54 23.99 -6.56
CA LEU A 209 -11.38 22.86 -6.17
C LEU A 209 -12.79 23.30 -5.75
N LEU A 210 -12.89 24.45 -5.07
CA LEU A 210 -14.19 25.05 -4.72
C LEU A 210 -14.96 25.46 -5.98
N ASP A 211 -14.29 26.05 -6.96
CA ASP A 211 -14.88 26.41 -8.25
C ASP A 211 -15.36 25.17 -9.02
N LEU A 212 -14.53 24.12 -9.05
CA LEU A 212 -14.84 22.86 -9.72
C LEU A 212 -16.08 22.18 -9.13
N VAL A 213 -16.15 22.04 -7.80
CA VAL A 213 -17.27 21.34 -7.14
C VAL A 213 -18.53 22.21 -7.03
N GLY A 214 -18.36 23.53 -6.90
CA GLY A 214 -19.49 24.47 -6.75
C GLY A 214 -20.00 24.98 -8.10
N PRO A 215 -19.54 26.16 -8.56
CA PRO A 215 -19.96 26.77 -9.83
C PRO A 215 -19.95 25.85 -11.06
N LEU A 216 -18.94 25.00 -11.20
CA LEU A 216 -18.77 24.13 -12.37
C LEU A 216 -19.44 22.75 -12.20
N GLY A 217 -19.92 22.42 -10.99
CA GLY A 217 -20.75 21.24 -10.75
C GLY A 217 -20.06 19.88 -10.94
N CYS A 218 -18.73 19.81 -10.84
CA CYS A 218 -17.99 18.55 -10.95
C CYS A 218 -18.18 17.68 -9.70
N ASN A 219 -18.78 16.50 -9.88
CA ASN A 219 -19.07 15.54 -8.81
C ASN A 219 -18.05 14.40 -8.75
N ASN A 220 -17.36 14.13 -9.86
CA ASN A 220 -16.43 13.03 -10.01
C ASN A 220 -15.25 13.41 -10.92
N ALA A 221 -14.25 12.53 -10.98
CA ALA A 221 -13.06 12.67 -11.81
C ALA A 221 -13.37 12.76 -13.32
N GLY A 222 -14.44 12.12 -13.78
CA GLY A 222 -14.91 12.16 -15.16
C GLY A 222 -15.43 13.55 -15.55
N ASP A 223 -16.21 14.19 -14.68
CA ASP A 223 -16.74 15.54 -14.92
C ASP A 223 -15.61 16.55 -15.10
N VAL A 224 -14.59 16.48 -14.24
CA VAL A 224 -13.39 17.33 -14.34
C VAL A 224 -12.66 17.08 -15.66
N ASN A 225 -12.49 15.82 -16.03
CA ASN A 225 -11.84 15.45 -17.28
C ASN A 225 -12.60 15.96 -18.51
N ALA A 226 -13.93 15.92 -18.50
CA ALA A 226 -14.77 16.38 -19.60
C ALA A 226 -14.66 17.90 -19.85
N ILE A 227 -14.43 18.69 -18.80
CA ILE A 227 -14.29 20.14 -18.93
C ILE A 227 -12.83 20.61 -18.95
N LEU A 228 -11.86 19.72 -18.77
CA LEU A 228 -10.45 20.05 -18.54
C LEU A 228 -9.86 20.97 -19.60
N ASP A 229 -10.20 20.74 -20.87
CA ASP A 229 -9.72 21.54 -22.01
C ASP A 229 -10.32 22.96 -22.06
N SER A 230 -11.48 23.16 -21.43
CA SER A 230 -12.13 24.46 -21.30
C SER A 230 -11.67 25.24 -20.07
N LEU A 231 -10.99 24.59 -19.14
CA LEU A 231 -10.43 25.25 -17.96
C LEU A 231 -9.17 26.01 -18.34
N ASN A 232 -9.18 27.33 -18.11
CA ASN A 232 -7.98 28.15 -18.24
C ASN A 232 -7.08 27.98 -17.00
N LEU A 233 -6.49 26.79 -16.85
CA LEU A 233 -5.56 26.48 -15.76
C LEU A 233 -4.16 26.96 -16.10
N THR A 234 -3.52 27.61 -15.14
CA THR A 234 -2.08 27.84 -15.20
C THR A 234 -1.30 26.51 -15.17
N PRO A 235 -0.06 26.47 -15.67
CA PRO A 235 0.77 25.26 -15.59
C PRO A 235 0.92 24.72 -14.16
N HIS A 236 1.02 25.61 -13.17
CA HIS A 236 1.10 25.23 -11.76
C HIS A 236 -0.21 24.64 -11.23
N GLU A 237 -1.37 25.22 -11.55
CA GLU A 237 -2.67 24.62 -11.16
C GLU A 237 -2.86 23.24 -11.78
N MET A 238 -2.47 23.05 -13.04
CA MET A 238 -2.56 21.75 -13.72
C MET A 238 -1.66 20.70 -13.04
N LEU A 239 -0.44 21.08 -12.65
CA LEU A 239 0.49 20.22 -11.93
C LEU A 239 -0.03 19.87 -10.52
N ASP A 240 -0.55 20.86 -9.79
CA ASP A 240 -1.08 20.67 -8.44
C ASP A 240 -2.33 19.78 -8.46
N LEU A 241 -3.19 19.95 -9.46
CA LEU A 241 -4.38 19.12 -9.68
C LEU A 241 -3.99 17.69 -10.06
N SER A 242 -3.03 17.49 -10.96
CA SER A 242 -2.59 16.15 -11.34
C SER A 242 -1.99 15.39 -10.17
N GLU A 243 -1.16 16.03 -9.35
CA GLU A 243 -0.62 15.44 -8.13
C GLU A 243 -1.75 15.01 -7.18
N LEU A 244 -2.76 15.86 -6.98
CA LEU A 244 -3.90 15.55 -6.12
C LEU A 244 -4.63 14.28 -6.58
N PHE A 245 -4.86 14.11 -7.90
CA PHE A 245 -5.44 12.89 -8.47
C PHE A 245 -4.61 11.66 -8.13
N ILE A 246 -3.32 11.70 -8.47
CA ILE A 246 -2.39 10.58 -8.31
C ILE A 246 -2.28 10.18 -6.83
N LYS A 247 -1.98 11.14 -5.95
CA LYS A 247 -1.74 10.89 -4.53
C LYS A 247 -3.01 10.45 -3.82
N HIS A 248 -4.16 11.02 -4.16
CA HIS A 248 -5.44 10.54 -3.62
C HIS A 248 -5.69 9.09 -4.03
N PHE A 249 -5.50 8.77 -5.31
CA PHE A 249 -5.70 7.43 -5.85
C PHE A 249 -4.82 6.42 -5.12
N PHE A 250 -3.49 6.60 -5.09
CA PHE A 250 -2.58 5.63 -4.49
C PHE A 250 -2.74 5.52 -2.97
N ARG A 251 -3.02 6.63 -2.28
CA ARG A 251 -3.30 6.59 -0.85
C ARG A 251 -4.54 5.74 -0.55
N ASN A 252 -5.56 5.79 -1.40
CA ASN A 252 -6.79 5.02 -1.19
C ASN A 252 -6.69 3.58 -1.70
N SER A 253 -6.09 3.35 -2.87
CA SER A 253 -5.88 2.00 -3.38
C SER A 253 -4.96 1.20 -2.46
N SER A 254 -3.97 1.83 -1.81
CA SER A 254 -3.13 1.12 -0.83
C SER A 254 -3.90 0.66 0.42
N LYS A 255 -4.74 1.54 0.99
CA LYS A 255 -5.63 1.17 2.12
C LYS A 255 -6.64 0.09 1.72
N LEU A 256 -7.19 0.18 0.51
CA LEU A 256 -8.07 -0.86 -0.03
C LEU A 256 -7.33 -2.17 -0.20
N GLY A 257 -6.06 -2.13 -0.62
CA GLY A 257 -5.17 -3.28 -0.68
C GLY A 257 -5.00 -3.95 0.68
N LEU A 258 -4.79 -3.17 1.76
CA LEU A 258 -4.68 -3.72 3.11
C LEU A 258 -5.94 -4.48 3.50
N GLU A 259 -7.10 -3.86 3.30
CA GLU A 259 -8.38 -4.48 3.59
C GLU A 259 -8.60 -5.74 2.73
N PHE A 260 -8.23 -5.68 1.45
CA PHE A 260 -8.32 -6.79 0.52
C PHE A 260 -7.46 -7.97 0.97
N PHE A 261 -6.16 -7.76 1.20
CA PHE A 261 -5.25 -8.82 1.63
C PHE A 261 -5.66 -9.44 2.97
N ALA A 262 -6.10 -8.62 3.94
CA ALA A 262 -6.61 -9.12 5.21
C ALA A 262 -7.87 -9.99 5.05
N LYS A 263 -8.75 -9.67 4.09
CA LYS A 263 -9.94 -10.47 3.74
C LYS A 263 -9.59 -11.74 2.97
N GLN A 264 -8.50 -11.74 2.20
CA GLN A 264 -7.98 -12.94 1.53
C GLN A 264 -7.17 -13.86 2.46
N GLY A 265 -7.05 -13.50 3.74
CA GLY A 265 -6.32 -14.30 4.73
C GLY A 265 -4.80 -14.23 4.58
N ALA A 266 -4.28 -13.17 3.97
CA ALA A 266 -2.84 -12.92 3.91
C ALA A 266 -2.34 -12.31 5.23
N GLU A 267 -1.11 -12.67 5.59
CA GLU A 267 -0.32 -11.97 6.60
C GLU A 267 0.08 -10.61 6.05
N ILE A 268 0.18 -9.59 6.91
CA ILE A 268 0.60 -8.26 6.54
C ILE A 268 1.88 -7.92 7.29
N VAL A 269 2.94 -7.62 6.55
CA VAL A 269 4.22 -7.22 7.12
C VAL A 269 4.57 -5.82 6.66
N PHE A 270 4.73 -4.92 7.62
CA PHE A 270 5.25 -3.58 7.37
C PHE A 270 6.77 -3.59 7.50
N ALA A 271 7.47 -3.21 6.43
CA ALA A 271 8.85 -2.75 6.50
C ALA A 271 8.87 -1.43 7.27
N TRP A 272 9.42 -1.47 8.48
CA TRP A 272 9.30 -0.46 9.53
C TRP A 272 10.48 0.51 9.59
N ASN A 273 11.16 0.69 8.47
CA ASN A 273 12.24 1.65 8.30
C ASN A 273 11.64 3.05 8.05
N ASP A 274 12.17 4.06 8.73
CA ASP A 274 11.90 5.45 8.35
C ASP A 274 12.74 5.85 7.11
N ALA A 275 12.68 7.12 6.71
CA ALA A 275 13.46 7.62 5.58
C ALA A 275 14.96 7.78 5.92
N SER A 276 15.32 7.62 7.19
CA SER A 276 16.66 7.65 7.74
C SER A 276 17.09 6.21 8.10
N PRO A 277 18.23 5.98 8.76
CA PRO A 277 18.61 4.66 9.25
C PRO A 277 17.79 4.19 10.47
N GLY A 278 16.58 4.71 10.69
CA GLY A 278 15.82 4.54 11.92
C GLY A 278 14.55 3.70 11.76
N LYS A 279 13.90 3.41 12.89
CA LYS A 279 12.56 2.81 12.93
C LYS A 279 11.51 3.90 12.81
N MET A 280 10.39 3.62 12.14
CA MET A 280 9.26 4.55 12.16
C MET A 280 8.71 4.75 13.57
N ASP A 281 8.46 6.01 13.93
CA ASP A 281 7.87 6.39 15.19
C ASP A 281 6.33 6.43 15.13
N MET A 282 5.68 5.69 16.05
CA MET A 282 4.22 5.61 16.11
C MET A 282 3.55 6.92 16.54
N GLU A 283 4.20 7.73 17.37
CA GLU A 283 3.65 9.02 17.77
C GLU A 283 3.59 9.96 16.56
N SER A 284 4.70 10.08 15.83
CA SER A 284 4.81 10.79 14.56
C SER A 284 3.79 10.31 13.54
N ILE A 285 3.58 8.98 13.41
CA ILE A 285 2.57 8.44 12.50
C ILE A 285 1.15 8.86 12.90
N ARG A 286 0.82 8.90 14.19
CA ARG A 286 -0.55 9.23 14.67
C ARG A 286 -0.91 10.68 14.46
N GLN A 287 0.05 11.58 14.60
CA GLN A 287 -0.13 13.01 14.36
C GLN A 287 -0.63 13.27 12.92
N LYS A 288 -1.48 14.29 12.76
CA LYS A 288 -2.09 14.66 11.48
C LYS A 288 -2.05 16.18 11.26
N PRO A 289 -0.87 16.75 11.00
CA PRO A 289 -0.70 18.21 10.94
C PRO A 289 -1.62 18.91 9.94
N TRP A 290 -2.08 18.23 8.87
CA TRP A 290 -3.03 18.80 7.92
C TRP A 290 -4.43 19.06 8.51
N GLN A 291 -4.76 18.50 9.68
CA GLN A 291 -5.98 18.87 10.43
C GLN A 291 -5.85 20.23 11.10
N GLU A 292 -4.62 20.69 11.32
CA GLU A 292 -4.28 22.01 11.87
C GLU A 292 -3.77 22.94 10.76
N ASN A 293 -4.05 22.61 9.48
CA ASN A 293 -3.58 23.33 8.30
C ASN A 293 -2.06 23.42 8.15
N LEU A 294 -1.33 22.43 8.68
CA LEU A 294 0.13 22.33 8.59
C LEU A 294 0.56 21.15 7.71
N ARG A 295 1.74 21.26 7.10
CA ARG A 295 2.41 20.14 6.43
C ARG A 295 3.39 19.48 7.39
N ARG A 296 3.44 18.14 7.39
CA ARG A 296 4.49 17.39 8.10
C ARG A 296 5.86 17.61 7.47
N PHE A 297 5.89 17.54 6.13
CA PHE A 297 7.09 17.68 5.34
C PHE A 297 6.96 18.96 4.51
N GLN A 298 7.89 19.90 4.73
CA GLN A 298 7.79 21.24 4.14
C GLN A 298 7.84 21.21 2.61
N THR A 299 8.72 20.38 2.02
CA THR A 299 8.87 20.19 0.57
C THR A 299 8.37 18.82 0.12
N GLY A 300 8.51 17.79 0.97
CA GLY A 300 8.12 16.42 0.68
C GLY A 300 6.62 16.13 0.79
N HIS A 301 6.23 14.92 0.38
CA HIS A 301 4.89 14.39 0.60
C HIS A 301 4.86 13.50 1.85
N GLU A 302 3.72 13.43 2.53
CA GLU A 302 3.55 12.42 3.59
C GLU A 302 3.56 11.02 2.97
N PRO A 303 4.40 10.08 3.47
CA PRO A 303 4.40 8.71 3.00
C PRO A 303 3.01 8.06 3.11
N ILE A 304 2.62 7.32 2.07
CA ILE A 304 1.34 6.58 2.07
C ILE A 304 1.29 5.59 3.24
N THR A 305 2.44 5.02 3.63
CA THR A 305 2.59 4.10 4.76
C THR A 305 2.04 4.65 6.07
N TYR A 306 2.12 5.97 6.31
CA TYR A 306 1.54 6.54 7.53
C TYR A 306 0.01 6.42 7.52
N SER A 307 -0.61 6.56 6.35
CA SER A 307 -2.07 6.37 6.20
C SER A 307 -2.48 4.91 6.27
N GLU A 308 -1.65 4.00 5.78
CA GLU A 308 -1.82 2.55 5.90
C GLU A 308 -1.82 2.13 7.37
N ILE A 309 -0.79 2.52 8.13
CA ILE A 309 -0.65 2.20 9.55
C ILE A 309 -1.84 2.76 10.36
N ARG A 310 -2.21 4.03 10.13
CA ARG A 310 -3.42 4.62 10.76
C ARG A 310 -4.72 3.94 10.31
N SER A 311 -4.74 3.27 9.16
CA SER A 311 -5.91 2.47 8.74
C SER A 311 -6.00 1.20 9.57
N VAL A 312 -4.87 0.51 9.76
CA VAL A 312 -4.79 -0.67 10.62
C VAL A 312 -5.26 -0.35 12.04
N GLN A 313 -4.78 0.75 12.63
CA GLN A 313 -5.17 1.14 13.99
C GLN A 313 -6.67 1.44 14.17
N ARG A 314 -7.37 1.85 13.10
CA ARG A 314 -8.80 2.19 13.16
C ARG A 314 -9.73 1.00 12.94
N HIS A 315 -9.18 -0.12 12.49
CA HIS A 315 -9.94 -1.33 12.16
C HIS A 315 -9.32 -2.58 12.80
N PRO A 316 -9.10 -2.58 14.14
CA PRO A 316 -8.45 -3.70 14.82
C PRO A 316 -9.17 -5.03 14.56
N GLU A 317 -10.49 -5.04 14.41
CA GLU A 317 -11.29 -6.23 14.10
C GLU A 317 -10.89 -6.93 12.79
N LEU A 318 -10.37 -6.17 11.82
CA LEU A 318 -9.95 -6.71 10.52
C LEU A 318 -8.51 -7.24 10.54
N PHE A 319 -7.67 -6.65 11.38
CA PHE A 319 -6.22 -6.78 11.33
C PHE A 319 -5.59 -7.42 12.58
N ASP A 320 -6.37 -7.66 13.64
CA ASP A 320 -5.89 -8.29 14.87
C ASP A 320 -5.27 -9.65 14.55
N GLY A 321 -4.07 -9.87 15.09
CA GLY A 321 -3.28 -11.06 14.81
C GLY A 321 -3.05 -11.35 13.33
N LYS A 322 -2.87 -10.32 12.48
CA LYS A 322 -2.43 -10.47 11.07
C LYS A 322 -1.29 -9.52 10.67
N VAL A 323 -0.95 -8.56 11.53
CA VAL A 323 -0.01 -7.48 11.20
C VAL A 323 1.25 -7.61 12.04
N SER A 324 2.39 -7.65 11.37
CA SER A 324 3.71 -7.64 11.98
C SER A 324 4.60 -6.54 11.39
N ARG A 325 5.73 -6.28 12.05
CA ARG A 325 6.71 -5.27 11.65
C ARG A 325 8.06 -5.92 11.43
N ALA A 326 8.78 -5.46 10.41
CA ALA A 326 10.11 -5.90 10.07
C ALA A 326 11.00 -4.68 9.84
N TYR A 327 12.12 -4.57 10.54
CA TYR A 327 13.04 -3.45 10.46
C TYR A 327 14.41 -3.95 10.01
N PHE A 328 14.92 -3.40 8.91
CA PHE A 328 16.29 -3.64 8.49
C PHE A 328 17.24 -2.67 9.20
N ASP A 329 18.12 -3.21 10.03
CA ASP A 329 19.28 -2.52 10.60
C ASP A 329 20.49 -2.70 9.66
N ARG A 330 21.56 -1.92 9.84
CA ARG A 330 22.80 -2.06 9.06
C ARG A 330 23.35 -3.49 9.05
N ASP A 331 23.19 -4.19 10.17
CA ASP A 331 23.78 -5.51 10.40
C ASP A 331 22.71 -6.62 10.53
N GLY A 332 21.42 -6.32 10.30
CA GLY A 332 20.37 -7.17 10.86
C GLY A 332 18.97 -6.99 10.31
N LEU A 333 18.11 -7.95 10.64
CA LEU A 333 16.67 -7.85 10.53
C LEU A 333 16.07 -8.03 11.92
N GLU A 334 15.27 -7.08 12.34
CA GLU A 334 14.51 -7.13 13.59
C GLU A 334 13.03 -7.27 13.29
N LEU A 335 12.33 -8.07 14.09
CA LEU A 335 10.92 -8.32 13.89
C LEU A 335 10.11 -8.05 15.15
N ALA A 336 8.93 -7.46 14.98
CA ALA A 336 7.93 -7.33 16.03
C ALA A 336 6.62 -7.95 15.55
N ASP A 337 5.95 -8.64 16.45
CA ASP A 337 4.82 -9.53 16.15
C ASP A 337 3.46 -8.82 16.07
N ALA A 338 3.45 -7.53 16.43
CA ALA A 338 2.31 -6.63 16.31
C ALA A 338 2.75 -5.19 16.02
N LEU A 339 1.80 -4.38 15.54
CA LEU A 339 2.03 -2.97 15.20
C LEU A 339 2.49 -2.12 16.39
N GLY A 340 2.01 -2.44 17.60
CA GLY A 340 2.32 -1.71 18.85
C GLY A 340 3.26 -2.44 19.79
N SER A 341 3.91 -3.52 19.35
CA SER A 341 4.76 -4.36 20.22
C SER A 341 6.18 -3.81 20.30
N ASP A 342 6.61 -3.35 21.48
CA ASP A 342 8.00 -2.88 21.68
C ASP A 342 9.01 -4.03 21.79
N ASP A 343 8.53 -5.27 21.76
CA ASP A 343 9.35 -6.48 21.82
C ASP A 343 9.89 -6.82 20.42
N TRP A 344 11.10 -6.31 20.14
CA TRP A 344 11.83 -6.61 18.90
C TRP A 344 12.72 -7.83 19.08
N VAL A 345 12.60 -8.78 18.15
CA VAL A 345 13.48 -9.94 18.07
C VAL A 345 14.48 -9.73 16.93
N LYS A 346 15.77 -9.61 17.27
CA LYS A 346 16.85 -9.55 16.28
C LYS A 346 17.16 -10.94 15.74
N LEU A 347 17.17 -11.06 14.42
CA LEU A 347 17.62 -12.25 13.71
C LEU A 347 19.14 -12.16 13.50
N ALA A 348 19.88 -13.21 13.91
CA ALA A 348 21.33 -13.27 13.74
C ALA A 348 21.68 -13.61 12.27
N ASN A 349 22.75 -13.02 11.74
CA ASN A 349 23.30 -13.26 10.39
C ASN A 349 22.29 -13.28 9.22
N PRO A 350 21.62 -12.16 8.89
CA PRO A 350 20.91 -12.04 7.61
C PRO A 350 21.85 -11.70 6.43
N THR A 351 23.16 -11.56 6.67
CA THR A 351 24.08 -10.71 5.90
C THR A 351 24.40 -11.19 4.48
N GLN A 352 23.76 -10.49 3.54
CA GLN A 352 24.30 -9.78 2.36
C GLN A 352 23.31 -9.98 1.20
N CYS A 353 22.39 -9.03 1.03
CA CYS A 353 21.95 -8.72 -0.33
C CYS A 353 23.11 -7.95 -0.93
N ASP A 354 23.88 -8.60 -1.80
CA ASP A 354 24.97 -7.96 -2.53
C ASP A 354 24.47 -6.67 -3.17
N GLU A 355 24.96 -5.52 -2.71
CA GLU A 355 24.79 -4.24 -3.40
C GLU A 355 25.62 -4.18 -4.70
N SER A 356 26.38 -5.24 -5.00
CA SER A 356 27.36 -5.30 -6.10
C SER A 356 26.80 -5.70 -7.47
N VAL A 357 25.49 -5.92 -7.61
CA VAL A 357 24.82 -6.02 -8.93
C VAL A 357 23.92 -4.81 -9.14
N MET A 358 24.54 -3.64 -9.19
CA MET A 358 23.95 -2.44 -9.79
C MET A 358 24.27 -2.45 -11.28
N PRO A 359 23.33 -2.80 -12.19
CA PRO A 359 23.33 -2.12 -13.48
C PRO A 359 22.78 -0.72 -13.22
N GLY A 360 23.61 0.29 -13.46
CA GLY A 360 23.14 1.67 -13.50
C GLY A 360 21.95 1.79 -14.45
N SER A 361 20.84 2.27 -13.93
CA SER A 361 19.80 3.02 -14.65
C SER A 361 19.10 3.84 -13.55
N ALA A 362 19.46 5.11 -13.43
CA ALA A 362 18.80 6.24 -14.09
C ALA A 362 17.33 6.38 -13.63
N ASN A 363 17.00 7.59 -13.14
CA ASN A 363 15.67 8.10 -12.81
C ASN A 363 14.50 7.24 -13.31
N THR A 364 13.67 6.75 -12.39
CA THR A 364 12.21 6.60 -12.55
C THR A 364 11.56 6.45 -11.19
#